data_AF-A0A961AFI2-F1
#
_entry.id   AF-A0A961AFI2-F1
#
_cell.length_a   1.000
_cell.length_b   1.000
_cell.length_c   1.000
_cell.angle_alpha   90.00
_cell.angle_beta   90.00
_cell.angle_gamma   90.00
#
_symmetry.space_group_name_H-M   'P 1'
#
loop_
_entity.id
_entity.type
_entity.pdbx_description
1 polymer ?
#
loop_
_entity_poly.entity_id
_entity_poly.type
_entity_poly.pdbx_seq_one_letter_code
_entity_poly.pdbx_strand_id
1 'polypeptide(L)'
;MAERDAKQVDGPTTGWMEATWSELRGLMALVLDLSFKQVVTPRIVRVFYTLSLLAALLSALAWMLSGFREGFLMGIFTLVTGPLAFLFYVLCARVAVELILAVFRIADQLERRETGEKTVGPGVERRD
;
A
#
# COMPACT_ATOMS: atom_id res chain seq x y z
N MET A 1 -47.62 13.32 33.87
CA MET A 1 -47.87 13.00 32.45
C MET A 1 -46.69 13.56 31.68
N ALA A 2 -45.56 12.85 31.67
CA ALA A 2 -45.19 11.82 30.69
C ALA A 2 -44.61 12.46 29.41
N GLU A 3 -43.54 13.23 29.57
CA GLU A 3 -42.76 13.80 28.47
C GLU A 3 -41.26 13.70 28.79
N ARG A 4 -40.78 12.46 29.00
CA ARG A 4 -39.35 12.16 29.22
C ARG A 4 -38.87 10.89 28.51
N ASP A 5 -39.59 10.47 27.47
CA ASP A 5 -39.23 9.30 26.65
C ASP A 5 -39.05 9.66 25.17
N ALA A 6 -38.47 10.84 24.90
CA ALA A 6 -37.79 11.05 23.63
C ALA A 6 -36.45 10.28 23.71
N LYS A 7 -36.57 8.97 23.52
CA LYS A 7 -35.51 7.99 23.43
C LYS A 7 -34.40 8.55 22.54
N GLN A 8 -33.28 8.93 23.15
CA GLN A 8 -31.99 9.13 22.50
C GLN A 8 -31.68 7.84 21.74
N VAL A 9 -32.01 7.80 20.46
CA VAL A 9 -31.58 6.74 19.56
C VAL A 9 -30.16 7.12 19.13
N ASP A 10 -29.19 6.80 19.99
CA ASP A 10 -27.78 6.78 19.61
C ASP A 10 -27.59 5.63 18.61
N GLY A 11 -27.90 5.89 17.35
CA GLY A 11 -27.59 5.00 16.25
C GLY A 11 -26.07 4.87 16.10
N PRO A 12 -25.51 3.65 15.94
CA PRO A 12 -24.06 3.45 15.77
C PRO A 12 -23.59 3.81 14.35
N THR A 13 -24.07 4.91 13.75
CA THR A 13 -23.98 5.13 12.30
C THR A 13 -23.00 6.19 11.84
N THR A 14 -22.35 6.96 12.72
CA THR A 14 -21.44 8.05 12.30
C THR A 14 -19.97 7.84 12.63
N GLY A 15 -19.62 7.00 13.63
CA GLY A 15 -18.22 6.83 14.06
C GLY A 15 -17.29 6.13 13.06
N TRP A 16 -17.81 5.17 12.29
CA TRP A 16 -17.00 4.40 11.34
C TRP A 16 -16.74 5.14 10.02
N MET A 17 -17.65 6.05 9.61
CA MET A 17 -17.45 6.92 8.46
C MET A 17 -16.37 7.98 8.74
N GLU A 18 -16.43 8.63 9.91
CA GLU A 18 -15.45 9.62 10.36
C GLU A 18 -14.02 9.03 10.42
N ALA A 19 -13.90 7.81 10.95
CA ALA A 19 -12.63 7.08 11.01
C ALA A 19 -12.06 6.83 9.60
N THR A 20 -12.87 6.29 8.68
CA THR A 20 -12.41 6.04 7.30
C THR A 20 -12.07 7.32 6.53
N TRP A 21 -12.78 8.43 6.80
CA TRP A 21 -12.58 9.71 6.12
C TRP A 21 -11.30 10.42 6.57
N SER A 22 -10.99 10.36 7.86
CA SER A 22 -9.72 10.89 8.40
C SER A 22 -8.51 10.12 7.88
N GLU A 23 -8.59 8.78 7.83
CA GLU A 23 -7.59 7.91 7.21
C GLU A 23 -7.37 8.27 5.73
N LEU A 24 -8.45 8.38 4.94
CA LEU A 24 -8.40 8.77 3.53
C LEU A 24 -7.74 10.13 3.32
N ARG A 25 -8.08 11.13 4.14
CA ARG A 25 -7.46 12.47 4.07
C ARG A 25 -5.97 12.43 4.39
N GLY A 26 -5.55 11.65 5.40
CA GLY A 26 -4.15 11.45 5.74
C GLY A 26 -3.36 10.78 4.60
N LEU A 27 -3.97 9.77 3.94
CA LEU A 27 -3.38 9.11 2.78
C LEU A 27 -3.26 10.03 1.56
N MET A 28 -4.30 10.83 1.27
CA MET A 28 -4.27 11.81 0.19
C MET A 28 -3.21 12.90 0.42
N ALA A 29 -3.10 13.40 1.64
CA ALA A 29 -2.06 14.38 2.00
C ALA A 29 -0.65 13.80 1.83
N LEU A 30 -0.45 12.51 2.15
CA LEU A 30 0.84 11.83 2.00
C LEU A 30 1.19 11.56 0.53
N VAL A 31 0.20 11.23 -0.32
CA VAL A 31 0.40 11.00 -1.76
C VAL A 31 0.66 12.31 -2.52
N LEU A 32 0.08 13.41 -2.07
CA LEU A 32 0.30 14.75 -2.64
C LEU A 32 1.49 15.50 -2.01
N ASP A 33 2.23 14.86 -1.09
CA ASP A 33 3.45 15.42 -0.51
C ASP A 33 4.62 15.30 -1.50
N LEU A 34 4.73 16.29 -2.38
CA LEU A 34 5.79 16.44 -3.39
C LEU A 34 7.11 16.96 -2.79
N SER A 35 7.23 17.06 -1.46
CA SER A 35 8.36 17.71 -0.80
C SER A 35 9.65 16.88 -0.81
N PHE A 36 9.60 15.55 -1.02
CA PHE A 36 10.76 14.63 -1.13
C PHE A 36 11.89 14.80 -0.08
N LYS A 37 11.66 15.50 1.03
CA LYS A 37 12.71 15.87 2.00
C LYS A 37 12.96 14.84 3.10
N GLN A 38 12.22 13.73 3.12
CA GLN A 38 12.36 12.71 4.16
C GLN A 38 12.19 11.30 3.56
N VAL A 39 12.94 10.33 4.08
CA VAL A 39 12.96 8.91 3.68
C VAL A 39 11.63 8.21 3.99
N VAL A 40 10.56 8.60 3.29
CA VAL A 40 9.20 8.04 3.41
C VAL A 40 9.01 6.84 2.45
N THR A 41 10.03 6.53 1.65
CA THR A 41 9.96 5.64 0.50
C THR A 41 9.47 4.22 0.81
N PRO A 42 9.85 3.54 1.91
CA PRO A 42 9.34 2.20 2.20
C PRO A 42 7.84 2.16 2.51
N ARG A 43 7.29 3.24 3.09
CA ARG A 43 5.87 3.34 3.45
C ARG A 43 5.00 3.60 2.22
N ILE A 44 5.46 4.48 1.33
CA ILE A 44 4.77 4.80 0.07
C ILE A 44 4.66 3.56 -0.82
N VAL A 45 5.71 2.75 -0.92
CA VAL A 45 5.71 1.52 -1.72
C VAL A 45 4.59 0.56 -1.30
N ARG A 46 4.33 0.42 0.01
CA ARG A 46 3.24 -0.45 0.50
C ARG A 46 1.86 0.07 0.09
N VAL A 47 1.64 1.38 0.21
CA VAL A 47 0.37 2.01 -0.19
C VAL A 47 0.13 1.84 -1.69
N PHE A 48 1.14 2.09 -2.51
CA PHE A 48 1.06 1.88 -3.96
C PHE A 48 0.78 0.42 -4.32
N TYR A 49 1.41 -0.54 -3.64
CA TYR A 49 1.14 -1.97 -3.86
C TYR A 49 -0.30 -2.34 -3.51
N THR A 50 -0.83 -1.87 -2.39
CA THR A 50 -2.23 -2.14 -2.02
C THR A 50 -3.21 -1.52 -3.01
N LEU A 51 -2.94 -0.30 -3.46
CA LEU A 51 -3.78 0.39 -4.43
C LEU A 51 -3.73 -0.30 -5.80
N SER A 52 -2.55 -0.75 -6.21
CA SER A 52 -2.36 -1.46 -7.48
C SER A 52 -3.04 -2.83 -7.47
N LEU A 53 -3.03 -3.56 -6.35
CA LEU A 53 -3.81 -4.79 -6.20
C LEU A 53 -5.31 -4.56 -6.29
N LEU A 54 -5.81 -3.52 -5.62
CA LEU A 54 -7.22 -3.19 -5.66
C LEU A 54 -7.66 -2.82 -7.08
N ALA A 55 -6.86 -2.01 -7.78
CA ALA A 55 -7.08 -1.66 -9.17
C ALA A 55 -7.07 -2.92 -10.07
N ALA A 56 -6.07 -3.79 -9.93
CA ALA A 56 -5.98 -5.01 -10.71
C ALA A 56 -7.16 -5.96 -10.48
N LEU A 57 -7.64 -6.07 -9.24
CA LEU A 57 -8.83 -6.85 -8.91
C LEU A 57 -10.05 -6.30 -9.65
N LEU A 58 -10.31 -4.99 -9.55
CA LEU A 58 -11.42 -4.34 -10.23
C LEU A 58 -11.31 -4.46 -11.76
N SER A 59 -10.11 -4.29 -12.32
CA SER A 59 -9.85 -4.49 -13.75
C SER A 59 -10.11 -5.93 -14.19
N ALA A 60 -9.72 -6.93 -13.39
CA ALA A 60 -9.97 -8.33 -13.68
C ALA A 60 -11.48 -8.64 -13.66
N LEU A 61 -12.23 -8.12 -12.68
CA LEU A 61 -13.69 -8.25 -12.66
C LEU A 61 -14.33 -7.60 -13.89
N ALA A 62 -13.91 -6.38 -14.23
CA ALA A 62 -14.42 -5.68 -15.41
C ALA A 62 -14.13 -6.45 -16.71
N TRP A 63 -12.94 -7.03 -16.84
CA TRP A 63 -12.54 -7.89 -17.96
C TRP A 63 -13.39 -9.15 -18.07
N MET A 64 -13.64 -9.83 -16.96
CA MET A 64 -14.50 -11.02 -16.94
C MET A 64 -15.91 -10.68 -17.43
N LEU A 65 -16.47 -9.56 -16.97
CA LEU A 65 -17.81 -9.10 -17.34
C LEU A 65 -17.90 -8.62 -18.79
N SER A 66 -16.84 -8.05 -19.37
CA SER A 66 -16.87 -7.53 -20.74
C SER A 66 -17.01 -8.63 -21.78
N GLY A 67 -16.43 -9.81 -21.56
CA GLY A 67 -16.47 -10.92 -22.53
C GLY A 67 -17.89 -11.43 -22.84
N PHE A 68 -18.81 -11.35 -21.87
CA PHE A 68 -20.20 -11.75 -22.08
C PHE A 68 -20.98 -10.81 -23.01
N ARG A 69 -20.47 -9.59 -23.26
CA ARG A 69 -21.08 -8.66 -24.21
C ARG A 69 -20.81 -9.05 -25.66
N GLU A 70 -19.74 -9.79 -25.91
CA GLU A 70 -19.36 -10.26 -27.25
C GLU A 70 -19.94 -11.64 -27.57
N GLY A 71 -20.16 -12.49 -26.56
CA GLY A 71 -20.83 -13.76 -26.73
C GLY A 71 -20.49 -14.78 -25.64
N PHE A 72 -21.19 -15.91 -25.65
CA PHE A 72 -21.04 -16.94 -24.62
C PHE A 72 -19.63 -17.54 -24.56
N LEU A 73 -19.05 -17.86 -25.72
CA LEU A 73 -17.69 -18.42 -25.81
C LEU A 73 -16.63 -17.42 -25.30
N MET A 74 -16.75 -16.14 -25.66
CA MET A 74 -15.86 -15.09 -25.16
C MET A 74 -16.02 -14.87 -23.66
N GLY A 75 -17.24 -14.91 -23.12
CA GLY A 75 -17.49 -14.84 -21.68
C GLY A 75 -16.79 -15.93 -20.88
N ILE A 76 -16.81 -17.18 -21.36
CA ILE A 76 -16.06 -18.28 -20.71
C ILE A 76 -14.55 -18.04 -20.80
N PHE A 77 -14.05 -17.59 -21.96
CA PHE A 77 -12.64 -17.29 -22.13
C PHE A 77 -12.15 -16.18 -21.18
N THR A 78 -12.89 -15.08 -21.05
CA THR A 78 -12.55 -13.98 -20.12
C THR A 78 -12.66 -14.40 -18.67
N LEU A 79 -13.60 -15.29 -18.33
CA LEU A 79 -13.77 -15.85 -16.99
C LEU A 79 -12.59 -16.71 -16.54
N VAL A 80 -11.94 -17.42 -17.46
CA VAL A 80 -10.74 -18.23 -17.16
C VAL A 80 -9.47 -17.37 -17.21
N THR A 81 -9.36 -16.48 -18.19
CA THR A 81 -8.17 -15.63 -18.37
C THR A 81 -8.08 -14.50 -17.35
N GLY A 82 -9.21 -14.00 -16.83
CA GLY A 82 -9.23 -12.94 -15.82
C GLY A 82 -8.51 -13.31 -14.52
N PRO A 83 -8.85 -14.42 -13.84
CA PRO A 83 -8.13 -14.87 -12.64
C PRO A 83 -6.66 -15.18 -12.92
N LEU A 84 -6.36 -15.76 -14.09
CA LEU A 84 -4.98 -16.05 -14.50
C LEU A 84 -4.15 -14.76 -14.67
N ALA A 85 -4.71 -13.76 -15.35
CA ALA A 85 -4.07 -12.45 -15.53
C ALA A 85 -3.91 -11.70 -14.19
N PHE A 86 -4.92 -11.75 -13.32
CA PHE A 86 -4.83 -11.18 -11.97
C PHE A 86 -3.70 -11.84 -11.16
N LEU A 87 -3.62 -13.17 -11.16
CA LEU A 87 -2.60 -13.89 -10.41
C LEU A 87 -1.20 -13.60 -10.95
N PHE A 88 -1.04 -13.57 -12.28
CA PHE A 88 0.21 -13.16 -12.92
C PHE A 88 0.61 -11.73 -12.53
N TYR A 89 -0.33 -10.79 -12.57
CA TYR A 89 -0.10 -9.41 -12.13
C TYR A 89 0.36 -9.34 -10.67
N VAL A 90 -0.34 -10.04 -9.76
CA VAL A 90 0.01 -10.06 -8.33
C VAL A 90 1.42 -10.60 -8.12
N LEU A 91 1.82 -11.66 -8.82
CA LEU A 91 3.18 -12.20 -8.76
C LEU A 91 4.23 -11.18 -9.23
N CYS A 92 4.00 -10.55 -10.39
CA CYS A 92 4.90 -9.50 -10.89
C CYS A 92 4.99 -8.31 -9.92
N ALA A 93 3.87 -7.86 -9.38
CA ALA A 93 3.82 -6.78 -8.39
C ALA A 93 4.58 -7.15 -7.11
N ARG A 94 4.49 -8.41 -6.66
CA ARG A 94 5.26 -8.95 -5.53
C ARG A 94 6.75 -8.82 -5.76
N VAL A 95 7.23 -9.30 -6.91
CA VAL A 95 8.64 -9.24 -7.30
C VAL A 95 9.11 -7.80 -7.40
N ALA A 96 8.33 -6.92 -8.03
CA ALA A 96 8.69 -5.51 -8.15
C ALA A 96 8.83 -4.82 -6.78
N VAL A 97 7.90 -5.05 -5.85
CA VAL A 97 7.98 -4.51 -4.49
C VAL A 97 9.17 -5.06 -3.73
N GLU A 98 9.43 -6.36 -3.83
CA GLU A 98 10.61 -6.98 -3.21
C GLU A 98 11.91 -6.38 -3.72
N LEU A 99 12.03 -6.15 -5.04
CA LEU A 99 13.19 -5.51 -5.63
C LEU A 99 13.36 -4.07 -5.15
N ILE A 100 12.28 -3.29 -5.13
CA ILE A 100 12.31 -1.90 -4.64
C ILE A 100 12.73 -1.86 -3.16
N LEU A 101 12.14 -2.72 -2.31
CA LEU A 101 12.50 -2.80 -0.89
C LEU A 101 13.92 -3.32 -0.68
N ALA A 102 14.40 -4.24 -1.52
CA ALA A 102 15.77 -4.74 -1.47
C ALA A 102 16.78 -3.62 -1.74
N VAL A 103 16.52 -2.78 -2.75
CA VAL A 103 17.37 -1.61 -3.05
C VAL A 103 17.40 -0.64 -1.87
N PHE A 104 16.24 -0.30 -1.29
CA PHE A 104 16.18 0.56 -0.10
C PHE A 104 16.93 -0.04 1.09
N ARG A 105 16.80 -1.35 1.31
CA ARG A 105 17.51 -2.05 2.38
C ARG A 105 19.03 -1.98 2.20
N ILE A 106 19.53 -2.07 0.97
CA ILE A 106 20.97 -1.96 0.68
C ILE A 106 21.45 -0.53 0.95
N ALA A 107 20.70 0.48 0.52
CA ALA A 107 21.04 1.88 0.78
C ALA A 107 21.16 2.17 2.29
N ASP A 108 20.18 1.71 3.08
CA ASP A 108 20.17 1.85 4.54
C ASP A 108 21.35 1.13 5.21
N GLN A 109 21.75 -0.03 4.67
CA GLN A 109 22.93 -0.77 5.17
C GLN A 109 24.26 -0.04 4.91
N LEU A 110 24.38 0.72 3.82
CA LEU A 110 25.60 1.47 3.49
C LEU A 110 25.76 2.69 4.42
N GLU A 111 24.70 3.46 4.64
CA GLU A 111 24.71 4.63 5.54
C GLU A 111 25.10 4.27 6.98
N ARG A 112 24.63 3.10 7.45
CA ARG A 112 24.93 2.61 8.80
C ARG A 112 26.40 2.23 9.00
N ARG A 113 27.11 1.80 7.96
CA ARG A 113 28.52 1.39 8.03
C ARG A 113 29.46 2.59 8.11
N GLU A 114 29.19 3.66 7.37
CA GLU A 114 29.98 4.89 7.43
C GLU A 114 29.91 5.59 8.79
N THR A 115 28.79 5.42 9.50
CA THR A 115 28.60 5.98 10.85
C THR A 115 29.28 5.14 11.93
N GLY A 116 29.40 3.82 11.72
CA GLY A 116 30.10 2.89 12.63
C GLY A 116 31.63 2.94 12.51
N GLU A 117 32.17 3.37 11.36
CA GLU A 117 33.62 3.50 11.17
C GLU A 117 34.21 4.71 11.90
N LYS A 118 33.43 5.80 12.04
CA LYS A 118 33.89 7.04 12.69
C LYS A 118 34.05 6.95 14.21
N THR A 119 33.59 5.88 14.86
CA THR A 119 33.79 5.65 16.31
C THR A 119 34.99 4.75 16.61
N VAL A 120 35.59 4.12 15.60
CA VAL A 120 36.87 3.40 15.72
C VAL A 120 37.96 4.23 15.03
N GLY A 121 38.11 5.47 15.48
CA GLY A 121 39.37 6.16 15.25
C GLY A 121 40.49 5.37 15.94
N PRO A 122 41.64 5.12 15.30
CA PRO A 122 42.80 4.51 15.95
C PRO A 122 43.34 5.47 17.02
N GLY A 123 42.70 5.39 18.19
CA GLY A 123 43.01 6.15 19.37
C GLY A 123 43.82 5.31 20.33
N VAL A 124 45.13 5.55 20.28
CA VAL A 124 46.05 5.40 21.41
C VAL A 124 46.44 3.95 21.73
N GLU A 125 47.37 3.42 20.92
CA GLU A 125 48.39 2.52 21.43
C GLU A 125 49.12 3.26 22.55
N ARG A 126 49.05 2.69 23.74
CA ARG A 126 49.49 3.28 24.98
C ARG A 126 50.99 3.51 24.94
N ARG A 127 51.38 4.68 25.45
CA ARG A 127 52.74 4.98 25.87
C ARG A 127 53.09 4.03 27.02
N ASP A 128 54.05 3.15 26.77
CA ASP A 128 54.83 2.46 27.79
C ASP A 128 56.32 2.68 27.47
#